data_AF-A0A816NSG7-F1
#
_entry.id   AF-A0A816NSG7-F1
#
_cell.length_a   1.000
_cell.length_b   1.000
_cell.length_c   1.000
_cell.angle_alpha   90.00
_cell.angle_beta   90.00
_cell.angle_gamma   90.00
#
_symmetry.space_group_name_H-M   'P 1'
#
loop_
_entity.id
_entity.type
_entity.pdbx_description
1 polymer ?
#
loop_
_entity_poly.entity_id
_entity_poly.type
_entity_poly.pdbx_seq_one_letter_code
_entity_poly.pdbx_strand_id
1 'polypeptide(L)'
;MGIDFLHKAYVRPSTYTTCIILTFMDQITYYGGLFFMTWATFERHLIIFHSAVFNTKRGRILFHYLPILSIFVYITLYYISVDFFYPCENHFNYLAFWCGFICYMNLPIPTLLGIELIAHQVVPMILIGIFSLALFLRVIFSRQRLRQSIEWKKYRRMIIQLLSTSTIYLIFTTPFSLNPIAQAVGLPPMFTTPVYAKVSTYWTFGVPICVPFVILLSLPKVKEKFKPLLKICGLGRVVPTR
;
A
#
# COMPACT_ATOMS: atom_id res chain seq x y z
N MET A 1 -1.87 5.13 -17.88
CA MET A 1 -0.81 6.08 -18.27
C MET A 1 0.60 5.50 -18.19
N GLY A 2 0.94 4.67 -17.20
CA GLY A 2 2.26 4.01 -17.13
C GLY A 2 2.64 3.19 -18.38
N ILE A 3 1.68 2.55 -19.05
CA ILE A 3 1.94 1.74 -20.26
C ILE A 3 2.41 2.60 -21.44
N ASP A 4 1.82 3.79 -21.65
CA ASP A 4 2.25 4.70 -22.71
C ASP A 4 3.68 5.20 -22.47
N PHE A 5 4.03 5.50 -21.22
CA PHE A 5 5.40 5.88 -20.86
C PHE A 5 6.39 4.74 -21.13
N LEU A 6 6.04 3.50 -20.78
CA LEU A 6 6.89 2.32 -21.04
C LEU A 6 7.16 2.11 -22.54
N HIS A 7 6.19 2.45 -23.40
CA HIS A 7 6.35 2.29 -24.85
C HIS A 7 7.07 3.48 -25.52
N LYS A 8 6.86 4.70 -25.03
CA LYS A 8 7.29 5.93 -25.71
C LYS A 8 8.43 6.67 -25.02
N ALA A 9 8.76 6.30 -23.78
CA ALA A 9 9.76 6.96 -22.93
C ALA A 9 9.51 8.46 -22.64
N TYR A 10 8.26 8.95 -22.77
CA TYR A 10 7.86 10.29 -22.35
C TYR A 10 6.40 10.32 -21.88
N VAL A 11 6.06 11.30 -21.03
CA VAL A 11 4.69 11.48 -20.51
C VAL A 11 3.83 12.24 -21.52
N ARG A 12 2.64 11.73 -21.85
CA ARG A 12 1.69 12.36 -22.78
C ARG A 12 0.32 12.61 -22.12
N PRO A 13 -0.24 13.84 -22.20
CA PRO A 13 0.39 15.04 -22.78
C PRO A 13 1.49 15.61 -21.88
N SER A 14 2.56 16.13 -22.49
CA SER A 14 3.72 16.70 -21.77
C SER A 14 3.38 18.12 -21.28
N THR A 15 2.46 18.20 -20.32
CA THR A 15 1.95 19.45 -19.76
C THR A 15 2.13 19.46 -18.25
N TYR A 16 2.36 20.63 -17.68
CA TYR A 16 2.47 20.84 -16.24
C TYR A 16 1.29 20.23 -15.47
N THR A 17 0.05 20.53 -15.91
CA THR A 17 -1.19 20.05 -15.28
C THR A 17 -1.28 18.52 -15.28
N THR A 18 -0.79 17.86 -16.33
CA THR A 18 -0.81 16.39 -16.37
C THR A 18 0.18 15.82 -15.36
N CYS A 19 1.37 16.38 -15.27
CA CYS A 19 2.40 15.93 -14.33
C CYS A 19 1.95 16.08 -12.88
N ILE A 20 1.45 17.26 -12.49
CA ILE A 20 1.02 17.51 -11.11
C ILE A 20 -0.15 16.60 -10.70
N ILE A 21 -1.12 16.38 -11.60
CA ILE A 21 -2.24 15.45 -11.33
C ILE A 21 -1.73 14.01 -11.19
N LEU A 22 -0.78 13.59 -12.02
CA LEU A 22 -0.23 12.24 -11.93
C LEU A 22 0.52 12.01 -10.63
N THR A 23 1.35 12.98 -10.22
CA THR A 23 2.08 12.85 -8.96
C THR A 23 1.14 12.85 -7.77
N PHE A 24 0.14 13.73 -7.76
CA PHE A 24 -0.91 13.75 -6.75
C PHE A 24 -1.65 12.40 -6.63
N MET A 25 -2.08 11.84 -7.78
CA MET A 25 -2.76 10.55 -7.82
C MET A 25 -1.86 9.41 -7.36
N ASP A 26 -0.58 9.44 -7.70
CA ASP A 26 0.38 8.46 -7.25
C ASP A 26 0.57 8.52 -5.73
N GLN A 27 0.85 9.70 -5.18
CA GLN A 27 1.07 9.90 -3.75
C GLN A 27 -0.15 9.48 -2.92
N ILE A 28 -1.35 9.91 -3.31
CA ILE A 28 -2.59 9.46 -2.64
C ILE A 28 -2.72 7.93 -2.70
N THR A 29 -2.40 7.31 -3.84
CA THR A 29 -2.51 5.85 -3.98
C THR A 29 -1.47 5.13 -3.12
N TYR A 30 -0.22 5.58 -3.16
CA TYR A 30 0.90 4.98 -2.44
C TYR A 30 0.74 5.12 -0.93
N TYR A 31 0.64 6.35 -0.45
CA TYR A 31 0.51 6.63 0.99
C TYR A 31 -0.88 6.25 1.50
N GLY A 32 -1.95 6.47 0.73
CA GLY A 32 -3.27 5.95 1.04
C GLY A 32 -3.27 4.45 1.25
N GLY A 33 -2.63 3.70 0.35
CA GLY A 33 -2.45 2.26 0.49
C GLY A 33 -1.78 1.86 1.81
N LEU A 34 -0.71 2.56 2.21
CA LEU A 34 -0.01 2.32 3.47
C LEU A 34 -0.90 2.58 4.71
N PHE A 35 -1.60 3.72 4.76
CA PHE A 35 -2.49 4.01 5.89
C PHE A 35 -3.69 3.08 5.94
N PHE A 36 -4.32 2.77 4.80
CA PHE A 36 -5.41 1.80 4.75
C PHE A 36 -4.95 0.41 5.17
N MET A 37 -3.74 0.00 4.78
CA MET A 37 -3.18 -1.28 5.20
C MET A 37 -2.89 -1.29 6.70
N THR A 38 -2.36 -0.20 7.25
CA THR A 38 -2.13 -0.01 8.69
C THR A 38 -3.44 -0.09 9.47
N TRP A 39 -4.49 0.58 8.99
CA TRP A 39 -5.81 0.49 9.61
C TRP A 39 -6.39 -0.92 9.47
N ALA A 40 -6.27 -1.55 8.30
CA ALA A 40 -6.80 -2.89 8.07
C ALA A 40 -6.16 -3.95 8.98
N THR A 41 -4.86 -3.84 9.30
CA THR A 41 -4.22 -4.76 10.26
C THR A 41 -4.76 -4.56 11.67
N PHE A 42 -4.92 -3.30 12.09
CA PHE A 42 -5.51 -2.95 13.38
C PHE A 42 -6.99 -3.37 13.49
N GLU A 43 -7.79 -3.07 12.48
CA GLU A 43 -9.21 -3.42 12.43
C GLU A 43 -9.41 -4.93 12.52
N ARG A 44 -8.62 -5.74 11.81
CA ARG A 44 -8.71 -7.21 11.90
C ARG A 44 -8.42 -7.74 13.29
N HIS A 45 -7.53 -7.07 14.03
CA HIS A 45 -7.29 -7.38 15.43
C HIS A 45 -8.54 -7.12 16.28
N LEU A 46 -9.20 -5.97 16.09
CA LEU A 46 -10.46 -5.67 16.76
C LEU A 46 -11.58 -6.64 16.37
N ILE A 47 -11.72 -7.01 15.11
CA ILE A 47 -12.77 -7.93 14.65
C ILE A 47 -12.59 -9.32 15.28
N ILE A 48 -11.35 -9.83 15.36
CA ILE A 48 -11.09 -11.18 15.89
C ILE A 48 -11.30 -11.22 17.42
N PHE A 49 -10.80 -10.24 18.16
CA PHE A 49 -10.82 -10.29 19.62
C PHE A 49 -12.00 -9.55 20.27
N HIS A 50 -12.63 -8.65 19.54
CA HIS A 50 -13.72 -7.78 20.02
C HIS A 50 -14.89 -7.73 19.02
N SER A 51 -15.27 -8.89 18.46
CA SER A 51 -16.34 -9.02 17.47
C SER A 51 -17.67 -8.39 17.90
N ALA A 52 -17.97 -8.40 19.21
CA ALA A 52 -19.16 -7.77 19.78
C ALA A 52 -19.30 -6.28 19.42
N VAL A 53 -18.19 -5.56 19.28
CA VAL A 53 -18.17 -4.14 18.89
C VAL A 53 -18.76 -3.94 17.50
N PHE A 54 -18.51 -4.86 16.57
CA PHE A 54 -18.96 -4.78 15.17
C PHE A 54 -20.37 -5.32 14.95
N ASN A 55 -21.00 -5.92 15.97
CA ASN A 55 -22.37 -6.44 15.85
C ASN A 55 -23.39 -5.31 15.71
N THR A 56 -23.13 -4.15 16.33
CA THR A 56 -24.04 -2.99 16.27
C THR A 56 -23.76 -2.09 15.07
N LYS A 57 -24.80 -1.44 14.53
CA LYS A 57 -24.65 -0.45 13.44
C LYS A 57 -23.72 0.70 13.84
N ARG A 58 -23.87 1.20 15.07
CA ARG A 58 -23.04 2.28 15.63
C ARG A 58 -21.57 1.88 15.70
N GLY A 59 -21.27 0.67 16.17
CA GLY A 59 -19.90 0.17 16.24
C GLY A 59 -19.25 0.03 14.86
N ARG A 60 -19.99 -0.43 13.84
CA ARG A 60 -19.46 -0.46 12.46
C ARG A 60 -19.17 0.93 11.91
N ILE A 61 -20.04 1.91 12.15
CA ILE A 61 -19.79 3.29 11.73
C ILE A 61 -18.51 3.82 12.37
N LEU A 62 -18.36 3.65 13.69
CA LEU A 62 -17.24 4.19 14.45
C LEU A 62 -15.91 3.50 14.18
N PHE A 63 -15.89 2.17 14.06
CA PHE A 63 -14.65 1.38 13.97
C PHE A 63 -14.31 0.86 12.57
N HIS A 64 -15.18 1.05 11.58
CA HIS A 64 -14.89 0.65 10.19
C HIS A 64 -14.99 1.85 9.25
N TYR A 65 -16.16 2.48 9.15
CA TYR A 65 -16.38 3.50 8.13
C TYR A 65 -15.71 4.85 8.45
N LEU A 66 -15.83 5.31 9.70
CA LEU A 66 -15.28 6.61 10.11
C LEU A 66 -13.75 6.68 9.96
N PRO A 67 -12.96 5.66 10.40
CA PRO A 67 -11.50 5.72 10.29
C PRO A 67 -11.01 5.66 8.84
N ILE A 68 -11.66 4.86 7.99
CA ILE A 68 -11.36 4.81 6.55
C ILE A 68 -11.64 6.16 5.91
N LEU A 69 -12.80 6.77 6.20
CA LEU A 69 -13.15 8.08 5.69
C LEU A 69 -12.18 9.17 6.19
N SER A 70 -11.81 9.15 7.47
CA SER A 70 -10.88 10.13 8.02
C SER A 70 -9.49 10.00 7.42
N ILE A 71 -8.98 8.77 7.21
CA ILE A 71 -7.70 8.53 6.54
C ILE A 71 -7.74 9.07 5.11
N PHE A 72 -8.80 8.78 4.36
CA PHE A 72 -8.96 9.25 2.98
C PHE A 72 -8.95 10.78 2.92
N VAL A 73 -9.79 11.44 3.74
CA VAL A 73 -9.89 12.90 3.79
C VAL A 73 -8.55 13.51 4.22
N TYR A 74 -7.88 12.97 5.24
CA TYR A 74 -6.59 13.45 5.71
C TYR A 74 -5.54 13.43 4.59
N ILE A 75 -5.36 12.29 3.92
CA ILE A 75 -4.33 12.12 2.89
C ILE A 75 -4.63 13.01 1.68
N THR A 76 -5.89 13.09 1.26
CA THR A 76 -6.29 13.95 0.15
C THR A 76 -6.05 15.43 0.47
N LEU A 77 -6.48 15.92 1.65
CA LEU A 77 -6.27 17.32 2.02
C LEU A 77 -4.79 17.66 2.18
N TYR A 78 -4.00 16.75 2.74
CA TYR A 78 -2.56 16.92 2.87
C TYR A 78 -1.88 17.09 1.51
N TYR A 79 -2.09 16.15 0.57
CA TYR A 79 -1.46 16.23 -0.76
C TYR A 79 -2.03 17.36 -1.63
N ILE A 80 -3.31 17.73 -1.48
CA ILE A 80 -3.82 18.96 -2.11
C ILE A 80 -3.03 20.17 -1.62
N SER A 81 -2.81 20.27 -0.31
CA SER A 81 -2.10 21.42 0.29
C SER A 81 -0.65 21.48 -0.15
N VAL A 82 0.03 20.33 -0.17
CA VAL A 82 1.45 20.25 -0.48
C VAL A 82 1.73 20.38 -1.99
N ASP A 83 0.96 19.72 -2.85
CA ASP A 83 1.27 19.71 -4.27
C ASP A 83 0.86 21.01 -4.97
N PHE A 84 -0.27 21.59 -4.57
CA PHE A 84 -0.86 22.73 -5.29
C PHE A 84 -0.59 24.09 -4.62
N PHE A 85 -0.38 24.14 -3.30
CA PHE A 85 -0.27 25.40 -2.56
C PHE A 85 1.10 25.65 -1.93
N TYR A 86 2.03 24.68 -1.96
CA TYR A 86 3.34 24.89 -1.38
C TYR A 86 4.15 25.93 -2.21
N PRO A 87 4.77 26.94 -1.58
CA PRO A 87 5.35 28.09 -2.27
C PRO A 87 6.71 27.76 -2.87
N CYS A 88 6.70 27.00 -3.96
CA CYS A 88 7.89 26.60 -4.70
C CYS A 88 7.58 26.55 -6.21
N GLU A 89 8.62 26.57 -7.04
CA GLU A 89 8.48 26.32 -8.46
C GLU A 89 8.76 24.86 -8.79
N ASN A 90 7.80 24.19 -9.43
CA ASN A 90 7.94 22.79 -9.85
C ASN A 90 8.61 22.70 -11.22
N HIS A 91 9.77 22.07 -11.27
CA HIS A 91 10.47 21.75 -12.52
C HIS A 91 10.26 20.28 -12.90
N PHE A 92 9.28 20.02 -13.77
CA PHE A 92 8.97 18.68 -14.23
C PHE A 92 9.91 18.22 -15.35
N ASN A 93 10.39 16.98 -15.25
CA ASN A 93 11.14 16.31 -16.30
C ASN A 93 10.22 15.32 -17.04
N TYR A 94 9.71 15.70 -18.21
CA TYR A 94 8.77 14.88 -19.00
C TYR A 94 9.34 13.56 -19.54
N LEU A 95 10.66 13.39 -19.50
CA LEU A 95 11.37 12.15 -19.84
C LEU A 95 11.57 11.24 -18.63
N ALA A 96 11.35 11.76 -17.42
CA ALA A 96 11.35 10.98 -16.21
C ALA A 96 9.97 10.38 -15.96
N PHE A 97 9.99 9.22 -15.30
CA PHE A 97 8.78 8.58 -14.83
C PHE A 97 8.04 9.49 -13.84
N TRP A 98 6.72 9.64 -13.98
CA TRP A 98 5.88 10.62 -13.26
C TRP A 98 6.37 12.06 -13.29
N CYS A 99 7.05 12.44 -14.37
CA CYS A 99 7.57 13.78 -14.54
C CYS A 99 8.65 14.19 -13.51
N GLY A 100 9.24 13.24 -12.79
CA GLY A 100 10.27 13.50 -11.77
C GLY A 100 9.68 13.77 -10.38
N PHE A 101 10.42 14.52 -9.57
CA PHE A 101 10.06 14.86 -8.19
C PHE A 101 9.47 16.27 -8.11
N ILE A 102 8.50 16.46 -7.20
CA ILE A 102 7.97 17.78 -6.86
C ILE A 102 9.04 18.57 -6.11
N CYS A 103 9.03 19.89 -6.26
CA CYS A 103 9.99 20.83 -5.66
C CYS A 103 10.33 20.52 -4.19
N TYR A 104 9.33 20.18 -3.35
CA TYR A 104 9.46 20.14 -1.90
C TYR A 104 10.21 18.89 -1.47
N MET A 105 10.27 17.86 -2.32
CA MET A 105 11.05 16.65 -2.07
C MET A 105 12.55 16.90 -2.16
N ASN A 106 12.99 18.02 -2.75
CA ASN A 106 14.40 18.39 -2.81
C ASN A 106 14.83 19.29 -1.64
N LEU A 107 13.92 19.64 -0.73
CA LEU A 107 14.24 20.44 0.44
C LEU A 107 14.93 19.60 1.52
N PRO A 108 15.89 20.18 2.28
CA PRO A 108 16.63 19.45 3.29
C PRO A 108 15.76 19.01 4.48
N ILE A 109 16.13 17.91 5.13
CA ILE A 109 15.55 17.48 6.43
C ILE A 109 15.97 18.51 7.50
N PRO A 110 15.09 18.95 8.42
CA PRO A 110 13.81 18.37 8.84
C PRO A 110 12.56 19.11 8.31
N THR A 111 12.57 19.54 7.04
CA THR A 111 11.40 20.19 6.43
C THR A 111 10.29 19.18 6.09
N LEU A 112 9.41 19.53 5.15
CA LEU A 112 8.27 18.73 4.71
C LEU A 112 8.65 17.30 4.30
N LEU A 113 9.85 17.12 3.74
CA LEU A 113 10.40 15.80 3.40
C LEU A 113 10.54 14.88 4.64
N GLY A 114 10.89 15.44 5.79
CA GLY A 114 10.99 14.67 7.04
C GLY A 114 9.62 14.18 7.52
N ILE A 115 8.57 15.00 7.35
CA ILE A 115 7.20 14.64 7.70
C ILE A 115 6.69 13.52 6.78
N GLU A 116 6.91 13.66 5.46
CA GLU A 116 6.60 12.61 4.47
C GLU A 116 7.27 11.28 4.83
N LEU A 117 8.58 11.30 5.05
CA LEU A 117 9.34 10.10 5.35
C LEU A 117 8.90 9.46 6.67
N ILE A 118 8.84 10.24 7.74
CA ILE A 118 8.61 9.68 9.08
C ILE A 118 7.12 9.35 9.26
N ALA A 119 6.25 10.33 9.07
CA ALA A 119 4.84 10.21 9.42
C ALA A 119 4.04 9.43 8.38
N HIS A 120 4.31 9.62 7.07
CA HIS A 120 3.54 8.97 6.02
C HIS A 120 4.13 7.63 5.57
N GLN A 121 5.41 7.37 5.82
CA GLN A 121 6.06 6.13 5.38
C GLN A 121 6.52 5.24 6.54
N VAL A 122 7.50 5.68 7.33
CA VAL A 122 8.18 4.84 8.35
C VAL A 122 7.22 4.43 9.46
N VAL A 123 6.44 5.36 10.02
CA VAL A 123 5.49 5.06 11.09
C VAL A 123 4.43 4.05 10.65
N PRO A 124 3.71 4.24 9.52
CA PRO A 124 2.77 3.23 9.00
C PRO A 124 3.41 1.87 8.76
N MET A 125 4.62 1.81 8.18
CA MET A 125 5.32 0.54 7.96
C MET A 125 5.61 -0.20 9.27
N ILE A 126 6.12 0.51 10.29
CA ILE A 126 6.38 -0.08 11.61
C ILE A 126 5.07 -0.58 12.24
N LEU A 127 4.00 0.21 12.18
CA LEU A 127 2.69 -0.18 12.72
C LEU A 127 2.09 -1.39 11.99
N ILE A 128 2.22 -1.47 10.66
CA ILE A 128 1.85 -2.67 9.88
C ILE A 128 2.60 -3.89 10.42
N GLY A 129 3.92 -3.80 10.61
CA GLY A 129 4.72 -4.88 11.16
C GLY A 129 4.28 -5.29 12.56
N ILE A 130 4.13 -4.33 13.48
CA ILE A 130 3.74 -4.56 14.88
C ILE A 130 2.35 -5.20 14.96
N PHE A 131 1.33 -4.63 14.30
CA PHE A 131 -0.03 -5.17 14.35
C PHE A 131 -0.13 -6.54 13.68
N SER A 132 0.60 -6.76 12.59
CA SER A 132 0.63 -8.07 11.92
C SER A 132 1.25 -9.15 12.80
N LEU A 133 2.38 -8.83 13.45
CA LEU A 133 3.06 -9.75 14.37
C LEU A 133 2.21 -10.00 15.62
N ALA A 134 1.65 -8.95 16.21
CA ALA A 134 0.78 -9.05 17.39
C ALA A 134 -0.46 -9.93 17.10
N LEU A 135 -1.10 -9.75 15.94
CA LEU A 135 -2.24 -10.57 15.53
C LEU A 135 -1.83 -12.04 15.38
N PHE A 136 -0.71 -12.31 14.72
CA PHE A 136 -0.20 -13.66 14.53
C PHE A 136 0.10 -14.36 15.87
N LEU A 137 0.86 -13.70 16.75
CA LEU A 137 1.20 -14.21 18.07
C LEU A 137 -0.06 -14.48 18.90
N ARG A 138 -0.99 -13.52 18.98
CA ARG A 138 -2.22 -13.71 19.75
C ARG A 138 -3.07 -14.85 19.22
N VAL A 139 -3.13 -15.06 17.91
CA VAL A 139 -3.89 -16.19 17.34
C VAL A 139 -3.25 -17.53 17.69
N ILE A 140 -1.91 -17.61 17.70
CA ILE A 140 -1.20 -18.82 18.14
C ILE A 140 -1.51 -19.11 19.61
N PHE A 141 -1.40 -18.11 20.48
CA PHE A 141 -1.67 -18.28 21.92
C PHE A 141 -3.16 -18.55 22.21
N SER A 142 -4.07 -17.97 21.42
CA SER A 142 -5.52 -18.14 21.60
C SER A 142 -6.07 -19.43 20.99
N ARG A 143 -5.21 -20.30 20.44
CA ARG A 143 -5.61 -21.54 19.75
C ARG A 143 -6.48 -22.45 20.61
N GLN A 144 -6.28 -22.47 21.94
CA GLN A 144 -7.08 -23.30 22.85
C GLN A 144 -8.51 -22.76 23.04
N ARG A 145 -8.71 -21.43 23.01
CA ARG A 145 -10.02 -20.78 23.21
C ARG A 145 -10.87 -20.80 21.94
N LEU A 146 -10.25 -20.80 20.76
CA LEU A 146 -10.90 -20.80 19.43
C LEU A 146 -11.21 -22.21 18.89
N ARG A 147 -11.39 -23.20 19.78
CA ARG A 147 -11.42 -24.65 19.45
C ARG A 147 -12.62 -25.11 18.61
N GLN A 148 -13.53 -24.21 18.23
CA GLN A 148 -14.56 -24.51 17.23
C GLN A 148 -13.90 -24.65 15.85
N SER A 149 -13.76 -25.89 15.38
CA SER A 149 -12.98 -26.27 14.19
C SER A 149 -13.41 -25.54 12.90
N ILE A 150 -14.68 -25.14 12.80
CA ILE A 150 -15.25 -24.43 11.65
C ILE A 150 -14.78 -22.97 11.62
N GLU A 151 -14.80 -22.28 12.75
CA GLU A 151 -14.35 -20.88 12.83
C GLU A 151 -12.84 -20.76 12.65
N TRP A 152 -12.06 -21.73 13.15
CA TRP A 152 -10.61 -21.75 13.00
C TRP A 152 -10.15 -21.71 11.53
N LYS A 153 -10.81 -22.48 10.65
CA LYS A 153 -10.48 -22.48 9.21
C LYS A 153 -10.69 -21.09 8.58
N LYS A 154 -11.74 -20.36 9.01
CA LYS A 154 -12.04 -19.00 8.55
C LYS A 154 -10.99 -18.01 9.04
N TYR A 155 -10.67 -18.02 10.34
CA TYR A 155 -9.66 -17.13 10.91
C TYR A 155 -8.27 -17.37 10.32
N ARG A 156 -7.85 -18.63 10.17
CA ARG A 156 -6.56 -18.98 9.56
C ARG A 156 -6.41 -18.38 8.16
N ARG A 157 -7.44 -18.48 7.31
CA ARG A 157 -7.39 -17.91 5.95
C ARG A 157 -7.27 -16.39 5.96
N MET A 158 -8.06 -15.72 6.80
CA MET A 158 -8.02 -14.26 6.93
C MET A 158 -6.67 -13.74 7.44
N ILE A 159 -6.04 -14.49 8.35
CA ILE A 159 -4.70 -14.16 8.88
C ILE A 159 -3.62 -14.39 7.83
N ILE A 160 -3.66 -15.52 7.11
CA ILE A 160 -2.72 -15.78 6.00
C ILE A 160 -2.83 -14.65 4.98
N GLN A 161 -4.05 -14.27 4.59
CA GLN A 161 -4.27 -13.15 3.70
C GLN A 161 -3.65 -11.86 4.24
N LEU A 162 -3.90 -11.51 5.52
CA LEU A 162 -3.35 -10.29 6.11
C LEU A 162 -1.83 -10.30 6.12
N LEU A 163 -1.22 -11.39 6.58
CA LEU A 163 0.22 -11.54 6.68
C LEU A 163 0.85 -11.46 5.29
N SER A 164 0.32 -12.21 4.31
CA SER A 164 0.79 -12.14 2.93
C SER A 164 0.69 -10.73 2.35
N THR A 165 -0.43 -10.03 2.56
CA THR A 165 -0.54 -8.63 2.09
C THR A 165 0.42 -7.70 2.83
N SER A 166 0.60 -7.87 4.15
CA SER A 166 1.48 -7.01 4.96
C SER A 166 2.94 -7.19 4.55
N THR A 167 3.36 -8.44 4.33
CA THR A 167 4.69 -8.77 3.83
C THR A 167 4.94 -8.15 2.45
N ILE A 168 3.96 -8.16 1.55
CA ILE A 168 4.08 -7.48 0.24
C ILE A 168 4.31 -5.98 0.44
N TYR A 169 3.50 -5.31 1.26
CA TYR A 169 3.71 -3.89 1.54
C TYR A 169 5.10 -3.63 2.12
N LEU A 170 5.53 -4.38 3.14
CA LEU A 170 6.86 -4.18 3.75
C LEU A 170 7.99 -4.41 2.74
N ILE A 171 7.96 -5.49 1.96
CA ILE A 171 9.00 -5.80 0.97
C ILE A 171 9.08 -4.74 -0.12
N PHE A 172 7.94 -4.29 -0.66
CA PHE A 172 7.92 -3.38 -1.80
C PHE A 172 8.07 -1.90 -1.42
N THR A 173 7.81 -1.52 -0.16
CA THR A 173 7.97 -0.12 0.30
C THR A 173 9.30 0.15 1.00
N THR A 174 9.96 -0.89 1.55
CA THR A 174 11.23 -0.73 2.28
C THR A 174 12.34 -0.09 1.43
N PRO A 175 12.63 -0.54 0.18
CA PRO A 175 13.72 0.05 -0.61
C PRO A 175 13.54 1.55 -0.85
N PHE A 176 12.30 2.02 -0.99
CA PHE A 176 12.02 3.45 -1.16
C PHE A 176 12.35 4.25 0.11
N SER A 177 12.07 3.70 1.31
CA SER A 177 12.41 4.37 2.59
C SER A 177 13.91 4.33 2.93
N LEU A 178 14.65 3.33 2.44
CA LEU A 178 16.06 3.15 2.83
C LEU A 178 16.95 4.28 2.34
N ASN A 179 16.72 4.82 1.14
CA ASN A 179 17.53 5.90 0.59
C ASN A 179 17.50 7.17 1.45
N PRO A 180 16.35 7.79 1.75
CA PRO A 180 16.30 9.00 2.57
C PRO A 180 16.72 8.75 4.03
N ILE A 181 16.52 7.54 4.57
CA ILE A 181 17.06 7.17 5.90
C ILE A 181 18.59 7.10 5.86
N ALA A 182 19.17 6.46 4.83
CA ALA A 182 20.62 6.38 4.67
C ALA A 182 21.25 7.77 4.55
N GLN A 183 20.60 8.68 3.80
CA GLN A 183 21.00 10.08 3.71
C GLN A 183 20.94 10.79 5.07
N ALA A 184 19.85 10.60 5.82
CA ALA A 184 19.67 11.21 7.13
C ALA A 184 20.73 10.77 8.15
N VAL A 185 21.27 9.55 8.03
CA VAL A 185 22.30 8.99 8.91
C VAL A 185 23.73 9.28 8.39
N GLY A 186 23.86 9.97 7.25
CA GLY A 186 25.17 10.33 6.68
C GLY A 186 25.91 9.16 6.02
N LEU A 187 25.19 8.13 5.57
CA LEU A 187 25.80 7.03 4.82
C LEU A 187 26.29 7.51 3.44
N PRO A 188 27.35 6.86 2.89
CA PRO A 188 27.91 7.24 1.59
C PRO A 188 26.87 7.18 0.45
N PRO A 189 27.07 7.95 -0.64
CA PRO A 189 26.13 8.08 -1.75
C PRO A 189 25.91 6.80 -2.57
N MET A 190 26.53 5.68 -2.20
CA MET A 190 26.29 4.37 -2.81
C MET A 190 24.80 3.98 -2.77
N PHE A 191 24.09 4.39 -1.70
CA PHE A 191 22.64 4.21 -1.56
C PHE A 191 21.80 5.34 -2.18
N THR A 192 22.45 6.44 -2.58
CA THR A 192 21.80 7.66 -3.11
C THR A 192 22.02 7.82 -4.61
N THR A 193 22.55 6.79 -5.27
CA THR A 193 22.79 6.86 -6.71
C THR A 193 21.45 7.05 -7.45
N PRO A 194 21.42 7.84 -8.54
CA PRO A 194 20.21 8.01 -9.36
C PRO A 194 19.63 6.68 -9.86
N VAL A 195 20.48 5.65 -10.01
CA VAL A 195 20.08 4.30 -10.39
C VAL A 195 19.27 3.64 -9.27
N TYR A 196 19.76 3.67 -8.03
CA TYR A 196 19.04 3.11 -6.88
C TYR A 196 17.69 3.80 -6.67
N ALA A 197 17.65 5.14 -6.73
CA ALA A 197 16.42 5.89 -6.60
C ALA A 197 15.37 5.44 -7.62
N LYS A 198 15.74 5.36 -8.91
CA LYS A 198 14.86 4.87 -9.98
C LYS A 198 14.36 3.44 -9.72
N VAL A 199 15.26 2.52 -9.39
CA VAL A 199 14.90 1.12 -9.12
C VAL A 199 13.95 1.02 -7.92
N SER A 200 14.22 1.76 -6.84
CA SER A 200 13.39 1.77 -5.63
C SER A 200 11.98 2.31 -5.89
N THR A 201 11.84 3.33 -6.76
CA THR A 201 10.54 3.84 -7.20
C THR A 201 9.79 2.82 -8.04
N TYR A 202 10.45 2.13 -8.98
CA TYR A 202 9.80 1.06 -9.75
C TYR A 202 9.41 -0.14 -8.87
N TRP A 203 10.14 -0.37 -7.79
CA TRP A 203 9.88 -1.48 -6.87
C TRP A 203 8.53 -1.33 -6.16
N THR A 204 8.10 -0.10 -5.81
CA THR A 204 6.83 0.12 -5.10
C THR A 204 5.59 -0.35 -5.88
N PHE A 205 5.68 -0.43 -7.22
CA PHE A 205 4.63 -0.96 -8.08
C PHE A 205 4.33 -2.44 -7.89
N GLY A 206 5.23 -3.19 -7.24
CA GLY A 206 4.95 -4.55 -6.85
C GLY A 206 3.72 -4.66 -5.95
N VAL A 207 3.40 -3.62 -5.17
CA VAL A 207 2.21 -3.61 -4.29
C VAL A 207 0.90 -3.72 -5.09
N PRO A 208 0.53 -2.74 -5.94
CA PRO A 208 -0.75 -2.80 -6.67
C PRO A 208 -0.84 -4.00 -7.62
N ILE A 209 0.30 -4.55 -8.08
CA ILE A 209 0.32 -5.76 -8.90
C ILE A 209 0.05 -6.98 -8.04
N CYS A 210 0.78 -7.20 -6.94
CA CYS A 210 0.71 -8.44 -6.17
C CYS A 210 -0.48 -8.53 -5.22
N VAL A 211 -0.94 -7.42 -4.63
CA VAL A 211 -2.02 -7.41 -3.64
C VAL A 211 -3.33 -8.02 -4.18
N PRO A 212 -3.82 -7.66 -5.38
CA PRO A 212 -5.03 -8.28 -5.95
C PRO A 212 -4.92 -9.80 -6.07
N PHE A 213 -3.76 -10.34 -6.49
CA PHE A 213 -3.56 -11.78 -6.60
C PHE A 213 -3.63 -12.46 -5.23
N VAL A 214 -3.00 -11.89 -4.20
CA VAL A 214 -3.09 -12.43 -2.84
C VAL A 214 -4.51 -12.41 -2.30
N ILE A 215 -5.27 -11.33 -2.56
CA ILE A 215 -6.68 -11.22 -2.16
C ILE A 215 -7.53 -12.28 -2.89
N LEU A 216 -7.37 -12.41 -4.21
CA LEU A 216 -8.11 -13.38 -5.03
C LEU A 216 -7.82 -14.82 -4.60
N LEU A 217 -6.56 -15.15 -4.31
CA LEU A 217 -6.16 -16.48 -3.83
C LEU A 217 -6.74 -16.79 -2.44
N SER A 218 -6.98 -15.77 -1.62
CA SER A 218 -7.45 -15.91 -0.24
C SER A 218 -8.98 -15.98 -0.10
N LEU A 219 -9.74 -15.51 -1.10
CA LEU A 219 -11.20 -15.47 -1.07
C LEU A 219 -11.85 -16.66 -1.83
N PRO A 220 -12.23 -17.75 -1.13
CA PRO A 220 -12.75 -18.96 -1.78
C PRO A 220 -14.05 -18.71 -2.56
N LYS A 221 -14.93 -17.83 -2.05
CA LYS A 221 -16.19 -17.48 -2.72
C LYS A 221 -15.96 -16.74 -4.04
N VAL A 222 -14.91 -15.92 -4.12
CA VAL A 222 -14.54 -15.22 -5.36
C VAL A 222 -13.99 -16.23 -6.36
N LYS A 223 -13.15 -17.17 -5.90
CA LYS A 223 -12.66 -18.27 -6.75
C LYS A 223 -13.79 -19.08 -7.38
N GLU A 224 -14.85 -19.36 -6.65
CA GLU A 224 -16.03 -20.07 -7.18
C GLU A 224 -16.74 -19.26 -8.28
N LYS A 225 -16.86 -17.94 -8.12
CA LYS A 225 -17.45 -17.06 -9.14
C LYS A 225 -16.58 -16.87 -10.38
N PHE A 226 -15.26 -16.97 -10.26
CA PHE A 226 -14.32 -16.82 -11.39
C PHE A 226 -14.13 -18.10 -12.22
N LYS A 227 -14.42 -19.28 -11.68
CA LYS A 227 -14.36 -20.55 -12.43
C LYS A 227 -15.10 -20.52 -13.78
N PRO A 228 -16.35 -20.02 -13.90
CA PRO A 228 -17.02 -19.95 -15.20
C PRO A 228 -16.33 -18.99 -16.18
N LEU A 229 -15.80 -17.85 -15.72
CA LEU A 229 -15.08 -16.90 -16.58
C LEU A 229 -13.78 -17.50 -17.14
N LEU A 230 -13.04 -18.25 -16.32
CA LEU A 230 -11.83 -18.96 -16.77
C LEU A 230 -12.13 -20.07 -17.79
N LYS A 231 -13.30 -20.70 -17.69
CA LYS A 231 -13.76 -21.67 -18.70
C LYS A 231 -14.08 -20.99 -20.04
N ILE A 232 -14.61 -19.76 -20.02
CA ILE A 232 -14.93 -18.98 -21.23
C ILE A 232 -13.65 -18.51 -21.93
N CYS A 233 -12.61 -18.11 -21.19
CA CYS A 233 -11.33 -17.66 -21.76
C CYS A 233 -10.41 -18.78 -22.32
N GLY A 234 -10.91 -20.02 -22.48
CA GLY A 234 -10.14 -21.11 -23.12
C GLY A 234 -8.96 -21.68 -22.31
N LEU A 235 -8.59 -21.09 -21.16
CA LEU A 235 -7.57 -21.60 -20.24
C LEU A 235 -7.98 -22.88 -19.49
N GLY A 236 -9.15 -23.46 -19.81
CA GLY A 236 -9.80 -24.54 -19.07
C GLY A 236 -9.78 -25.93 -19.72
N ARG A 237 -9.01 -26.20 -20.78
CA ARG A 237 -8.76 -27.59 -21.19
C ARG A 237 -7.58 -28.15 -20.39
N VAL A 238 -7.84 -28.45 -19.12
CA VAL A 238 -6.99 -29.39 -18.39
C VAL A 238 -7.30 -30.76 -18.98
N VAL A 239 -6.35 -31.30 -19.75
CA VAL A 239 -6.38 -32.65 -20.30
C VAL A 239 -6.49 -33.62 -19.11
N PRO A 240 -7.48 -34.53 -19.07
CA PRO A 240 -7.55 -35.55 -18.04
C PRO A 240 -6.36 -36.50 -18.22
N THR A 241 -5.44 -36.51 -17.27
CA THR A 241 -4.44 -37.58 -17.12
C THR A 241 -5.19 -38.86 -16.76
N ARG A 242 -5.17 -39.83 -17.69
CA ARG A 242 -5.55 -41.22 -17.42
C ARG A 242 -4.56 -41.87 -16.47
#